data_AF-A0A0G0KGZ6-F1
#
_entry.id   AF-A0A0G0KGZ6-F1
#
_cell.length_a   1.000
_cell.length_b   1.000
_cell.length_c   1.000
_cell.angle_alpha   90.00
_cell.angle_beta   90.00
_cell.angle_gamma   90.00
#
_symmetry.space_group_name_H-M   'P 1'
#
loop_
_entity.id
_entity.type
_entity.pdbx_description
1 polymer ?
#
loop_
_entity_poly.entity_id
_entity_poly.type
_entity_poly.pdbx_seq_one_letter_code
_entity_poly.pdbx_strand_id
1 'polypeptide(L)'
;MPINHDVLRNLLEGSGFVKQTDLDDAFKVSAHLGCDVSDVLLGRNLISEDNYGQILATYYNISFINLDKIEIPHSVINQIPEDLAAEKMAIVFENKDGVLGVAMQDPQDLETIEMIRKTVGSGYQLVIYVATSTALKNALKAYKERTASVQTDDVMKVDDTNLSAIALVENFLDYAVREEASDIHIEPIPEHLLVRIRVDGVLQDHKVFPIKLHSPITARIKILSSLKIDEQRLPQDGQFSVFL
;
A
#
# COMPACT_ATOMS: atom_id res chain seq x y z
N MET A 1 -8.09 20.24 8.43
CA MET A 1 -7.38 21.48 8.01
C MET A 1 -5.99 21.39 8.62
N PRO A 2 -4.92 21.61 7.84
CA PRO A 2 -3.56 21.56 8.38
C PRO A 2 -3.40 22.58 9.52
N ILE A 3 -2.58 22.22 10.51
CA ILE A 3 -2.31 23.08 11.67
C ILE A 3 -1.81 24.43 11.16
N ASN A 4 -2.47 25.51 11.59
CA ASN A 4 -2.05 26.86 11.26
C ASN A 4 -0.61 27.10 11.75
N HIS A 5 0.22 27.77 10.93
CA HIS A 5 1.62 28.06 11.25
C HIS A 5 1.82 28.72 12.61
N ASP A 6 0.96 29.65 13.01
CA ASP A 6 1.06 30.34 14.31
C ASP A 6 0.78 29.39 15.47
N VAL A 7 -0.20 28.51 15.30
CA VAL A 7 -0.53 27.48 16.29
C VAL A 7 0.60 26.47 16.41
N LEU A 8 1.12 25.98 15.28
CA LEU A 8 2.23 25.04 15.24
C LEU A 8 3.49 25.64 15.88
N ARG A 9 3.76 26.90 15.60
CA ARG A 9 4.88 27.65 16.20
C ARG A 9 4.76 27.69 17.72
N ASN A 10 3.61 28.08 18.25
CA ASN A 10 3.37 28.14 19.69
C ASN A 10 3.50 26.77 20.37
N LEU A 11 3.02 25.71 19.71
CA LEU A 11 3.15 24.34 20.20
C LEU A 11 4.61 23.88 20.29
N LEU A 12 5.39 24.16 19.25
CA LEU A 12 6.81 23.82 19.19
C LEU A 12 7.63 24.61 20.22
N GLU A 13 7.38 25.92 20.34
CA GLU A 13 8.03 26.76 21.35
C GLU A 13 7.68 26.30 22.78
N GLY A 14 6.41 25.99 23.04
CA GLY A 14 5.93 25.51 24.35
C GLY A 14 6.42 24.12 24.72
N SER A 15 6.79 23.28 23.74
CA SER A 15 7.30 21.92 23.98
C SER A 15 8.71 21.88 24.56
N GLY A 16 9.52 22.91 24.29
CA GLY A 16 10.94 22.96 24.69
C GLY A 16 11.85 21.97 23.96
N PHE A 17 11.37 21.22 22.96
CA PHE A 17 12.19 20.24 22.24
C PHE A 17 13.13 20.86 21.20
N VAL A 18 12.83 22.07 20.72
CA VAL A 18 13.60 22.77 19.69
C VAL A 18 14.09 24.10 20.24
N LYS A 19 15.35 24.46 19.98
CA LYS A 19 15.88 25.79 20.35
C LYS A 19 15.19 26.87 19.54
N GLN A 20 14.93 28.01 20.17
CA GLN A 20 14.25 29.14 19.52
C GLN A 20 14.97 29.62 18.25
N THR A 21 16.31 29.64 18.27
CA THR A 21 17.12 30.00 17.08
C THR A 21 16.92 29.03 15.92
N ASP A 22 16.85 27.73 16.21
CA ASP A 22 16.71 26.68 15.20
C ASP A 22 15.29 26.66 14.63
N LEU A 23 14.31 26.96 15.48
CA LEU A 23 12.91 27.11 15.11
C LEU A 23 12.70 28.32 14.18
N ASP A 24 13.24 29.49 14.55
CA ASP A 24 13.19 30.69 13.70
C ASP A 24 13.78 30.43 12.32
N ASP A 25 14.93 29.76 12.27
CA ASP A 25 15.58 29.41 11.01
C ASP A 25 14.76 28.40 10.20
N ALA A 26 14.16 27.40 10.85
CA ALA A 26 13.32 26.41 10.18
C ALA A 26 12.09 27.06 9.52
N PHE A 27 11.41 27.99 10.19
CA PHE A 27 10.27 28.73 9.63
C PHE A 27 10.68 29.62 8.47
N LYS A 28 11.85 30.29 8.54
CA LYS A 28 12.37 31.09 7.42
C LYS A 28 12.68 30.22 6.20
N VAL A 29 13.33 29.07 6.41
CA VAL A 29 13.68 28.12 5.35
C VAL A 29 12.42 27.55 4.70
N SER A 30 11.45 27.12 5.51
CA SER A 30 10.15 26.63 5.04
C SER A 30 9.44 27.67 4.18
N ALA A 31 9.37 28.92 4.62
CA ALA A 31 8.77 30.01 3.85
C ALA A 31 9.52 30.32 2.55
N HIS A 32 10.86 30.25 2.56
CA HIS A 32 11.67 30.50 1.37
C HIS A 32 11.56 29.39 0.32
N LEU A 33 11.51 28.13 0.76
CA LEU A 33 11.45 26.95 -0.11
C LEU A 33 10.02 26.52 -0.46
N GLY A 34 9.00 27.05 0.22
CA GLY A 34 7.61 26.65 0.02
C GLY A 34 7.33 25.21 0.47
N CYS A 35 8.05 24.72 1.48
CA CYS A 35 7.87 23.37 2.03
C CYS A 35 7.33 23.40 3.46
N ASP A 36 6.84 22.27 3.95
CA ASP A 36 6.36 22.13 5.33
C ASP A 36 7.48 22.35 6.35
N VAL A 37 7.20 23.11 7.41
CA VAL A 37 8.19 23.37 8.47
C VAL A 37 8.59 22.09 9.21
N SER A 38 7.67 21.12 9.31
CA SER A 38 7.96 19.80 9.88
C SER A 38 9.03 19.06 9.09
N ASP A 39 9.00 19.15 7.75
CA ASP A 39 9.99 18.50 6.89
C ASP A 39 11.39 19.10 7.12
N VAL A 40 11.48 20.42 7.38
CA VAL A 40 12.75 21.09 7.74
C VAL A 40 13.24 20.66 9.12
N LEU A 41 12.35 20.64 10.13
CA LEU A 41 12.70 20.31 11.51
C LEU A 41 13.15 18.84 11.65
N LEU A 42 12.38 17.91 11.06
CA LEU A 42 12.69 16.48 11.08
C LEU A 42 13.91 16.18 10.20
N GLY A 43 13.97 16.72 8.98
CA GLY A 43 15.06 16.47 8.04
C GLY A 43 16.42 16.98 8.51
N ARG A 44 16.46 18.03 9.33
CA ARG A 44 17.68 18.53 9.98
C ARG A 44 17.96 17.92 11.36
N ASN A 45 17.16 16.94 11.79
CA ASN A 45 17.22 16.34 13.13
C ASN A 45 17.13 17.37 14.27
N LEU A 46 16.40 18.47 14.06
CA LEU A 46 16.15 19.50 15.08
C LEU A 46 15.08 19.06 16.08
N ILE A 47 14.22 18.14 15.66
CA ILE A 47 13.26 17.43 16.49
C ILE A 47 13.20 15.97 16.02
N SER A 48 12.97 15.03 16.95
CA SER A 48 12.74 13.61 16.60
C SER A 48 11.29 13.37 16.19
N GLU A 49 11.05 12.32 15.41
CA GLU A 49 9.71 11.83 15.05
C GLU A 49 8.78 11.67 16.27
N ASP A 50 9.29 11.07 17.36
CA ASP A 50 8.48 10.83 18.56
C ASP A 50 8.06 12.12 19.26
N ASN A 51 9.01 13.04 19.48
CA ASN A 51 8.72 14.33 20.10
C ASN A 51 7.75 15.16 19.25
N TYR A 52 7.96 15.22 17.94
CA TYR A 52 7.05 15.95 17.05
C TYR A 52 5.66 15.30 17.02
N GLY A 53 5.60 13.98 16.86
CA GLY A 53 4.37 13.21 16.93
C GLY A 53 3.59 13.39 18.23
N GLN A 54 4.28 13.44 19.38
CA GLN A 54 3.66 13.66 20.68
C GLN A 54 3.05 15.07 20.80
N ILE A 55 3.69 16.09 20.21
CA ILE A 55 3.10 17.43 20.13
C ILE A 55 1.79 17.38 19.34
N LEU A 56 1.80 16.73 18.17
CA LEU A 56 0.61 16.59 17.33
C LEU A 56 -0.51 15.82 18.05
N ALA A 57 -0.19 14.71 18.70
CA ALA A 57 -1.14 13.92 19.49
C ALA A 57 -1.78 14.75 20.60
N THR A 58 -0.98 15.55 21.30
CA THR A 58 -1.47 16.44 22.35
C THR A 58 -2.41 17.51 21.79
N TYR A 59 -2.05 18.09 20.64
CA TYR A 59 -2.88 19.10 19.98
C TYR A 59 -4.22 18.55 19.50
N TYR A 60 -4.21 17.40 18.82
CA TYR A 60 -5.42 16.76 18.29
C TYR A 60 -6.20 15.98 19.34
N ASN A 61 -5.63 15.77 20.53
CA ASN A 61 -6.17 14.93 21.60
C ASN A 61 -6.46 13.50 21.13
N ILE A 62 -5.52 12.90 20.39
CA ILE A 62 -5.56 11.52 19.92
C ILE A 62 -4.20 10.85 20.08
N SER A 63 -4.13 9.54 19.90
CA SER A 63 -2.89 8.79 19.97
C SER A 63 -1.97 9.06 18.77
N PHE A 64 -0.66 9.12 19.02
CA PHE A 64 0.37 9.15 17.99
C PHE A 64 0.89 7.74 17.72
N ILE A 65 1.21 7.45 16.45
CA ILE A 65 1.93 6.24 16.05
C ILE A 65 3.17 6.60 15.23
N ASN A 66 4.31 6.05 15.64
CA ASN A 66 5.55 6.13 14.88
C ASN A 66 5.66 4.90 13.96
N LEU A 67 5.38 5.09 12.68
CA LEU A 67 5.37 4.01 11.69
C LEU A 67 6.77 3.41 11.44
N ASP A 68 7.85 4.19 11.67
CA ASP A 68 9.23 3.71 11.48
C ASP A 68 9.65 2.67 12.54
N LYS A 69 8.86 2.52 13.62
CA LYS A 69 9.15 1.61 14.75
C LYS A 69 8.31 0.33 14.75
N ILE A 70 7.42 0.18 13.78
CA ILE A 70 6.53 -0.98 13.69
C ILE A 70 6.71 -1.68 12.35
N GLU A 71 6.49 -2.97 12.34
CA GLU A 71 6.39 -3.73 11.10
C GLU A 71 4.92 -3.90 10.75
N ILE A 72 4.53 -3.42 9.57
CA ILE A 72 3.16 -3.50 9.08
C ILE A 72 3.05 -4.71 8.15
N PRO A 73 2.21 -5.71 8.46
CA PRO A 73 1.98 -6.84 7.57
C PRO A 73 1.38 -6.40 6.23
N HIS A 74 1.77 -7.07 5.15
CA HIS A 74 1.26 -6.78 3.80
C HIS A 74 -0.27 -6.85 3.70
N SER A 75 -0.88 -7.85 4.37
CA SER A 75 -2.33 -8.02 4.44
C SER A 75 -3.07 -6.88 5.15
N VAL A 76 -2.35 -6.07 5.95
CA VAL A 76 -2.91 -4.93 6.67
C VAL A 76 -2.78 -3.66 5.84
N ILE A 77 -1.59 -3.39 5.30
CA ILE A 77 -1.35 -2.19 4.50
C ILE A 77 -2.11 -2.19 3.16
N ASN A 78 -2.43 -3.37 2.61
CA ASN A 78 -3.25 -3.56 1.41
C ASN A 78 -4.77 -3.37 1.61
N GLN A 79 -5.24 -3.08 2.83
CA GLN A 79 -6.68 -2.92 3.09
C GLN A 79 -7.26 -1.65 2.46
N ILE A 80 -6.40 -0.69 2.12
CA ILE A 80 -6.76 0.45 1.27
C ILE A 80 -5.86 0.48 0.03
N PRO A 81 -6.36 0.94 -1.14
CA PRO A 81 -5.56 1.10 -2.34
C PRO A 81 -4.36 2.02 -2.12
N GLU A 82 -3.26 1.74 -2.82
CA GLU A 82 -2.03 2.53 -2.76
C GLU A 82 -2.26 4.00 -3.11
N ASP A 83 -2.99 4.24 -4.20
CA ASP A 83 -3.27 5.59 -4.67
C ASP A 83 -4.05 6.38 -3.63
N LEU A 84 -5.01 5.73 -2.96
CA LEU A 84 -5.76 6.34 -1.87
C LEU A 84 -4.85 6.65 -0.68
N ALA A 85 -4.02 5.69 -0.28
CA ALA A 85 -3.09 5.85 0.84
C ALA A 85 -2.08 6.99 0.59
N ALA A 86 -1.56 7.08 -0.63
CA ALA A 86 -0.60 8.09 -1.04
C ALA A 86 -1.22 9.47 -1.23
N GLU A 87 -2.38 9.57 -1.89
CA GLU A 87 -3.06 10.84 -2.10
C GLU A 87 -3.54 11.45 -0.79
N LYS A 88 -4.07 10.62 0.12
CA LYS A 88 -4.67 11.10 1.38
C LYS A 88 -3.74 11.03 2.58
N MET A 89 -2.48 10.64 2.39
CA MET A 89 -1.48 10.53 3.46
C MET A 89 -2.01 9.75 4.67
N ALA A 90 -2.56 8.56 4.38
CA ALA A 90 -3.20 7.70 5.35
C ALA A 90 -2.80 6.23 5.12
N ILE A 91 -2.51 5.50 6.19
CA ILE A 91 -2.08 4.09 6.12
C ILE A 91 -2.83 3.29 7.18
N VAL A 92 -3.37 2.13 6.78
CA VAL A 92 -3.81 1.12 7.74
C VAL A 92 -2.58 0.37 8.24
N PHE A 93 -2.30 0.46 9.54
CA PHE A 93 -1.11 -0.14 10.14
C PHE A 93 -1.42 -1.33 11.07
N GLU A 94 -2.69 -1.49 11.44
CA GLU A 94 -3.14 -2.59 12.30
C GLU A 94 -4.57 -3.01 11.94
N ASN A 95 -4.85 -4.31 11.99
CA ASN A 95 -6.20 -4.87 11.98
C ASN A 95 -6.31 -5.92 13.09
N LYS A 96 -7.12 -5.62 14.11
CA LYS A 96 -7.42 -6.52 15.23
C LYS A 96 -8.91 -6.81 15.24
N ASP A 97 -9.30 -7.99 14.78
CA ASP A 97 -10.67 -8.48 14.82
C ASP A 97 -11.71 -7.49 14.25
N GLY A 98 -11.38 -6.82 13.15
CA GLY A 98 -12.25 -5.82 12.50
C GLY A 98 -12.05 -4.40 13.02
N VAL A 99 -11.14 -4.15 13.96
CA VAL A 99 -10.71 -2.82 14.38
C VAL A 99 -9.45 -2.41 13.64
N LEU A 100 -9.57 -1.41 12.76
CA LEU A 100 -8.48 -0.90 11.92
C LEU A 100 -7.82 0.31 12.58
N GLY A 101 -6.53 0.18 12.87
CA GLY A 101 -5.67 1.30 13.21
C GLY A 101 -5.27 2.05 11.94
N VAL A 102 -5.72 3.30 11.81
CA VAL A 102 -5.42 4.16 10.66
C VAL A 102 -4.53 5.31 11.10
N ALA A 103 -3.31 5.37 10.56
CA ALA A 103 -2.38 6.46 10.75
C ALA A 103 -2.63 7.53 9.69
N MET A 104 -2.81 8.79 10.08
CA MET A 104 -3.12 9.90 9.18
C MET A 104 -2.24 11.12 9.48
N GLN A 105 -1.91 11.89 8.45
CA GLN A 105 -1.25 13.20 8.62
C GLN A 105 -2.20 14.24 9.23
N ASP A 106 -3.44 14.31 8.71
CA ASP A 106 -4.50 15.17 9.24
C ASP A 106 -5.66 14.31 9.79
N PRO A 107 -5.69 14.03 11.11
CA PRO A 107 -6.75 13.22 11.70
C PRO A 107 -8.11 13.92 11.77
N GLN A 108 -8.21 15.20 11.40
CA GLN A 108 -9.46 15.95 11.32
C GLN A 108 -10.05 15.96 9.91
N ASP A 109 -9.40 15.32 8.95
CA ASP A 109 -9.93 15.15 7.60
C ASP A 109 -11.05 14.10 7.58
N LEU A 110 -12.27 14.58 7.85
CA LEU A 110 -13.48 13.75 7.85
C LEU A 110 -13.78 13.17 6.47
N GLU A 111 -13.41 13.85 5.38
CA GLU A 111 -13.64 13.35 4.02
C GLU A 111 -12.77 12.12 3.77
N THR A 112 -11.49 12.18 4.12
CA THR A 112 -10.58 11.04 4.04
C THR A 112 -11.04 9.89 4.93
N ILE A 113 -11.47 10.16 6.16
CA ILE A 113 -11.98 9.11 7.08
C ILE A 113 -13.19 8.40 6.46
N GLU A 114 -14.14 9.13 5.88
CA GLU A 114 -15.31 8.55 5.23
C GLU A 114 -14.97 7.82 3.93
N MET A 115 -13.98 8.29 3.18
CA MET A 115 -13.47 7.60 2.00
C MET A 115 -12.85 6.25 2.37
N ILE A 116 -11.96 6.23 3.37
CA ILE A 116 -11.36 5.00 3.90
C ILE A 116 -12.44 4.05 4.40
N ARG A 117 -13.43 4.55 5.16
CA ARG A 117 -14.57 3.76 5.65
C ARG A 117 -15.33 3.09 4.51
N LYS A 118 -15.61 3.81 3.43
CA LYS A 118 -16.30 3.26 2.24
C LYS A 118 -15.46 2.20 1.55
N THR A 119 -14.15 2.42 1.44
CA THR A 119 -13.22 1.49 0.81
C THR A 119 -13.10 0.17 1.57
N VAL A 120 -12.94 0.20 2.90
CA VAL A 120 -12.79 -1.01 3.70
C VAL A 120 -14.12 -1.74 3.95
N GLY A 121 -15.24 -1.01 3.88
CA GLY A 121 -16.58 -1.52 4.11
C GLY A 121 -17.07 -1.38 5.56
N SER A 122 -18.38 -1.51 5.76
CA SER A 122 -19.06 -1.25 7.03
C SER A 122 -18.79 -2.28 8.15
N GLY A 123 -18.09 -3.38 7.83
CA GLY A 123 -17.69 -4.40 8.81
C GLY A 123 -16.50 -4.00 9.69
N TYR A 124 -15.86 -2.86 9.41
CA TYR A 124 -14.67 -2.40 10.11
C TYR A 124 -14.92 -1.17 10.97
N GLN A 125 -14.32 -1.15 12.16
CA GLN A 125 -14.26 0.01 13.02
C GLN A 125 -12.91 0.71 12.85
N LEU A 126 -12.91 1.99 12.50
CA LEU A 126 -11.68 2.78 12.36
C LEU A 126 -11.29 3.42 13.70
N VAL A 127 -10.03 3.29 14.07
CA VAL A 127 -9.38 4.02 15.17
C VAL A 127 -8.27 4.88 14.56
N ILE A 128 -8.41 6.20 14.71
CA ILE A 128 -7.53 7.18 14.07
C ILE A 128 -6.34 7.51 14.97
N TYR A 129 -5.16 7.49 14.38
CA TYR A 129 -3.90 7.89 14.97
C TYR A 129 -3.27 9.00 14.13
N VAL A 130 -2.61 9.94 14.78
CA VAL A 130 -1.76 10.90 14.05
C VAL A 130 -0.40 10.26 13.77
N ALA A 131 0.13 10.48 12.58
CA ALA A 131 1.50 10.15 12.21
C ALA A 131 2.14 11.35 11.50
N THR A 132 3.47 11.40 11.51
CA THR A 132 4.22 12.49 10.87
C THR A 132 4.24 12.31 9.36
N SER A 133 4.38 13.43 8.63
CA SER A 133 4.51 13.42 7.16
C SER A 133 5.65 12.52 6.69
N THR A 134 6.80 12.59 7.38
CA THR A 134 7.99 11.80 7.07
C THR A 134 7.77 10.31 7.28
N ALA A 135 7.24 9.89 8.43
CA ALA A 135 6.98 8.48 8.72
C ALA A 135 5.95 7.88 7.74
N LEU A 136 4.90 8.64 7.38
CA LEU A 136 3.93 8.23 6.36
C LEU A 136 4.57 8.10 4.98
N LYS A 137 5.36 9.08 4.54
CA LYS A 137 6.10 9.04 3.26
C LYS A 137 7.03 7.83 3.21
N ASN A 138 7.75 7.54 4.30
CA ASN A 138 8.64 6.39 4.41
C ASN A 138 7.87 5.07 4.34
N ALA A 139 6.77 4.94 5.08
CA ALA A 139 5.93 3.75 5.07
C ALA A 139 5.28 3.51 3.70
N LEU A 140 4.80 4.57 3.02
CA LEU A 140 4.29 4.49 1.65
C LEU A 140 5.37 4.13 0.63
N LYS A 141 6.60 4.60 0.83
CA LYS A 141 7.74 4.21 0.00
C LYS A 141 8.06 2.73 0.20
N ALA A 142 8.11 2.26 1.45
CA ALA A 142 8.31 0.85 1.75
C ALA A 142 7.17 0.00 1.18
N TYR A 143 5.94 0.52 1.18
CA TYR A 143 4.79 -0.10 0.52
C TYR A 143 4.98 -0.22 -0.99
N LYS A 144 5.37 0.86 -1.67
CA LYS A 144 5.73 0.89 -3.10
C LYS A 144 6.86 -0.05 -3.45
N GLU A 145 7.93 -0.08 -2.65
CA GLU A 145 9.07 -0.96 -2.88
C GLU A 145 8.71 -2.42 -2.63
N ARG A 146 7.76 -2.69 -1.73
CA ARG A 146 7.21 -4.02 -1.45
C ARG A 146 6.19 -4.46 -2.49
N THR A 147 5.34 -3.60 -3.02
CA THR A 147 4.45 -3.92 -4.16
C THR A 147 5.25 -4.03 -5.46
N ALA A 148 6.30 -3.23 -5.65
CA ALA A 148 7.24 -3.34 -6.76
C ALA A 148 8.13 -4.59 -6.65
N SER A 149 8.61 -4.97 -5.46
CA SER A 149 9.37 -6.21 -5.25
C SER A 149 8.49 -7.47 -5.21
N VAL A 150 7.20 -7.35 -4.88
CA VAL A 150 6.19 -8.38 -5.18
C VAL A 150 5.89 -8.45 -6.68
N GLN A 151 6.15 -7.37 -7.46
CA GLN A 151 6.04 -7.36 -8.92
C GLN A 151 7.30 -7.82 -9.67
N THR A 152 8.50 -7.83 -9.05
CA THR A 152 9.74 -8.28 -9.73
C THR A 152 10.55 -9.36 -9.01
N ASP A 153 10.50 -9.50 -7.68
CA ASP A 153 11.39 -10.37 -6.90
C ASP A 153 10.70 -11.58 -6.22
N ASP A 154 9.40 -11.54 -5.95
CA ASP A 154 8.67 -12.70 -5.38
C ASP A 154 8.33 -13.79 -6.42
N VAL A 155 8.77 -13.56 -7.67
CA VAL A 155 8.83 -14.55 -8.76
C VAL A 155 10.22 -15.19 -8.87
N MET A 156 11.19 -14.76 -8.06
CA MET A 156 12.58 -15.21 -8.19
C MET A 156 13.20 -15.80 -6.91
N LYS A 157 12.53 -15.81 -5.75
CA LYS A 157 13.03 -16.47 -4.54
C LYS A 157 11.99 -17.28 -3.78
N VAL A 158 11.37 -18.23 -4.47
CA VAL A 158 10.94 -19.49 -3.85
C VAL A 158 11.57 -20.58 -4.72
N ASP A 159 12.45 -21.41 -4.15
CA ASP A 159 13.09 -22.57 -4.81
C ASP A 159 12.08 -23.66 -5.24
N ASP A 160 10.79 -23.33 -5.23
CA ASP A 160 9.68 -24.16 -5.65
C ASP A 160 8.81 -23.35 -6.62
N THR A 161 9.16 -23.41 -7.91
CA THR A 161 8.46 -22.69 -9.00
C THR A 161 6.96 -23.03 -9.07
N ASN A 162 6.54 -24.16 -8.48
CA ASN A 162 5.14 -24.54 -8.34
C ASN A 162 4.39 -23.73 -7.29
N LEU A 163 5.00 -23.43 -6.12
CA LEU A 163 4.36 -22.61 -5.08
C LEU A 163 4.11 -21.18 -5.57
N SER A 164 5.03 -20.63 -6.37
CA SER A 164 4.86 -19.33 -7.04
C SER A 164 3.73 -19.36 -8.09
N ALA A 165 3.59 -20.43 -8.85
CA ALA A 165 2.54 -20.56 -9.86
C ALA A 165 1.13 -20.68 -9.28
N ILE A 166 1.00 -21.36 -8.13
CA ILE A 166 -0.27 -21.45 -7.39
C ILE A 166 -0.75 -20.04 -7.01
N ALA A 167 0.10 -19.28 -6.32
CA ALA A 167 -0.22 -17.93 -5.88
C ALA A 167 -0.48 -16.97 -7.06
N LEU A 168 0.26 -17.10 -8.17
CA LEU A 168 0.02 -16.28 -9.36
C LEU A 168 -1.34 -16.56 -10.00
N VAL A 169 -1.72 -17.83 -10.14
CA VAL A 169 -3.03 -18.19 -10.71
C VAL A 169 -4.16 -17.73 -9.80
N GLU A 170 -4.03 -17.90 -8.48
CA GLU A 170 -5.01 -17.39 -7.51
C GLU A 170 -5.16 -15.87 -7.60
N ASN A 171 -4.05 -15.14 -7.66
CA ASN A 171 -4.08 -13.68 -7.85
C ASN A 171 -4.73 -13.25 -9.18
N PHE A 172 -4.53 -13.98 -10.28
CA PHE A 172 -5.19 -13.68 -11.55
C PHE A 172 -6.70 -13.86 -11.47
N LEU A 173 -7.14 -14.93 -10.81
CA LEU A 173 -8.56 -15.23 -10.62
C LEU A 173 -9.21 -14.19 -9.70
N ASP A 174 -8.59 -13.88 -8.57
CA ASP A 174 -9.03 -12.83 -7.65
C ASP A 174 -9.18 -11.48 -8.35
N TYR A 175 -8.14 -11.10 -9.11
CA TYR A 175 -8.15 -9.84 -9.84
C TYR A 175 -9.25 -9.83 -10.90
N ALA A 176 -9.38 -10.89 -11.70
CA ALA A 176 -10.42 -10.99 -12.72
C ALA A 176 -11.84 -10.92 -12.12
N VAL A 177 -12.07 -11.51 -10.95
CA VAL A 177 -13.36 -11.41 -10.27
C VAL A 177 -13.63 -10.00 -9.75
N ARG A 178 -12.62 -9.34 -9.14
CA ARG A 178 -12.75 -7.96 -8.65
C ARG A 178 -13.04 -6.95 -9.76
N GLU A 179 -12.41 -7.15 -10.92
CA GLU A 179 -12.60 -6.31 -12.12
C GLU A 179 -13.79 -6.76 -12.98
N GLU A 180 -14.57 -7.75 -12.54
CA GLU A 180 -15.71 -8.31 -13.30
C GLU A 180 -15.33 -8.73 -14.73
N ALA A 181 -14.12 -9.25 -14.91
CA ALA A 181 -13.59 -9.65 -16.21
C ALA A 181 -14.27 -10.93 -16.75
N SER A 182 -14.58 -10.93 -18.06
CA SER A 182 -15.17 -12.09 -18.74
C SER A 182 -14.16 -13.16 -19.13
N ASP A 183 -12.91 -12.74 -19.41
CA ASP A 183 -11.86 -13.62 -19.90
C ASP A 183 -10.51 -13.24 -19.28
N ILE A 184 -9.70 -14.26 -18.98
CA ILE A 184 -8.28 -14.13 -18.68
C ILE A 184 -7.50 -14.78 -19.82
N HIS A 185 -6.68 -13.99 -20.49
CA HIS A 185 -5.80 -14.43 -21.57
C HIS A 185 -4.37 -14.55 -21.05
N ILE A 186 -3.74 -15.71 -21.24
CA ILE A 186 -2.35 -15.99 -20.86
C ILE A 186 -1.58 -16.33 -22.14
N GLU A 187 -0.75 -15.41 -22.59
CA GLU A 187 -0.15 -15.44 -23.92
C GLU A 187 1.38 -15.45 -23.86
N PRO A 188 2.02 -16.59 -24.17
CA PRO A 188 3.47 -16.64 -24.26
C PRO A 188 3.94 -15.92 -25.53
N ILE A 189 4.76 -14.89 -25.34
CA ILE A 189 5.49 -14.15 -26.38
C ILE A 189 6.98 -14.52 -26.26
N PRO A 190 7.83 -14.44 -27.32
CA PRO A 190 9.19 -14.99 -27.28
C PRO A 190 10.07 -14.58 -26.09
N GLU A 191 9.87 -13.40 -25.50
CA GLU A 191 10.68 -12.88 -24.39
C GLU A 191 9.94 -12.74 -23.06
N HIS A 192 8.60 -12.78 -23.09
CA HIS A 192 7.77 -12.55 -21.91
C HIS A 192 6.41 -13.24 -22.04
N LEU A 193 5.77 -13.46 -20.90
CA LEU A 193 4.40 -13.95 -20.81
C LEU A 193 3.49 -12.75 -20.57
N LEU A 194 2.56 -12.50 -21.48
CA LEU A 194 1.58 -11.43 -21.37
C LEU A 194 0.29 -11.99 -20.76
N VAL A 195 -0.20 -11.39 -19.68
CA VAL A 195 -1.53 -11.69 -19.14
C VAL A 195 -2.44 -10.51 -19.42
N ARG A 196 -3.55 -10.76 -20.09
CA ARG A 196 -4.56 -9.77 -20.46
C ARG A 196 -5.90 -10.18 -19.88
N ILE A 197 -6.74 -9.20 -19.58
CA ILE A 197 -8.12 -9.46 -19.16
C ILE A 197 -9.10 -8.74 -20.07
N ARG A 198 -10.28 -9.33 -20.24
CA ARG A 198 -11.39 -8.69 -20.95
C ARG A 198 -12.39 -8.16 -19.95
N VAL A 199 -12.55 -6.84 -19.91
CA VAL A 199 -13.55 -6.15 -19.08
C VAL A 199 -14.46 -5.36 -20.01
N ASP A 200 -15.76 -5.53 -19.89
CA ASP A 200 -16.77 -4.88 -20.76
C ASP A 200 -16.49 -5.03 -22.27
N GLY A 201 -15.96 -6.19 -22.66
CA GLY A 201 -15.61 -6.50 -24.05
C GLY A 201 -14.27 -5.93 -24.52
N VAL A 202 -13.64 -5.04 -23.74
CA VAL A 202 -12.34 -4.44 -24.05
C VAL A 202 -11.23 -5.29 -23.50
N LEU A 203 -10.28 -5.68 -24.36
CA LEU A 203 -9.08 -6.40 -23.95
C LEU A 203 -8.04 -5.41 -23.43
N GLN A 204 -7.55 -5.64 -22.22
CA GLN A 204 -6.60 -4.77 -21.55
C GLN A 204 -5.36 -5.56 -21.12
N ASP A 205 -4.19 -4.97 -21.34
CA ASP A 205 -2.93 -5.55 -20.87
C ASP A 205 -2.85 -5.39 -19.36
N HIS A 206 -2.87 -6.51 -18.63
CA HIS A 206 -2.85 -6.49 -17.18
C HIS A 206 -1.41 -6.50 -16.67
N LYS A 207 -0.62 -7.53 -17.03
CA LYS A 207 0.75 -7.70 -16.53
C LYS A 207 1.65 -8.43 -17.54
N VAL A 208 2.94 -8.12 -17.46
CA VAL A 208 4.03 -8.78 -18.20
C VAL A 208 4.88 -9.58 -17.21
N PHE A 209 5.12 -10.85 -17.51
CA PHE A 209 5.87 -11.79 -16.66
C PHE A 209 7.06 -12.38 -17.41
N PRO A 210 8.11 -12.85 -16.71
CA PRO A 210 9.17 -13.63 -17.32
C PRO A 210 8.63 -14.91 -18.01
N ILE A 211 9.08 -15.20 -19.23
CA ILE A 211 8.60 -16.35 -20.02
C ILE A 211 8.74 -17.71 -19.31
N LYS A 212 9.69 -17.83 -18.37
CA LYS A 212 9.89 -19.02 -17.53
C LYS A 212 8.65 -19.42 -16.71
N LEU A 213 7.73 -18.49 -16.45
CA LEU A 213 6.51 -18.75 -15.70
C LEU A 213 5.39 -19.42 -16.52
N HIS A 214 5.50 -19.40 -17.84
CA HIS A 214 4.47 -19.96 -18.72
C HIS A 214 4.16 -21.44 -18.39
N SER A 215 5.20 -22.27 -18.26
CA SER A 215 5.04 -23.70 -18.00
C SER A 215 4.42 -24.01 -16.62
N PRO A 216 4.92 -23.45 -15.50
CA PRO A 216 4.30 -23.62 -14.18
C PRO A 216 2.84 -23.16 -14.11
N ILE A 217 2.51 -22.00 -14.69
CA ILE A 217 1.13 -21.47 -14.71
C ILE A 217 0.20 -22.40 -15.50
N THR A 218 0.66 -22.85 -16.68
CA THR A 218 -0.11 -23.78 -17.52
C THR A 218 -0.35 -25.10 -16.78
N ALA A 219 0.67 -25.64 -16.11
CA ALA A 219 0.54 -26.85 -15.32
C ALA A 219 -0.47 -26.69 -14.17
N ARG A 220 -0.43 -25.57 -13.44
CA ARG A 220 -1.38 -25.27 -12.37
C ARG A 220 -2.82 -25.20 -12.88
N ILE A 221 -3.08 -24.50 -13.99
CA ILE A 221 -4.41 -24.42 -14.60
C ILE A 221 -4.87 -25.81 -15.05
N LYS A 222 -3.99 -26.59 -15.68
CA LYS A 222 -4.31 -27.96 -16.07
C LYS A 222 -4.66 -28.84 -14.87
N ILE A 223 -3.97 -28.69 -13.75
CA ILE A 223 -4.29 -29.42 -12.51
C ILE A 223 -5.68 -29.03 -11.99
N LEU A 224 -5.97 -27.73 -11.89
CA LEU A 224 -7.29 -27.25 -11.43
C LEU A 224 -8.42 -27.79 -12.31
N SER A 225 -8.20 -27.81 -13.63
CA SER A 225 -9.16 -28.26 -14.64
C SER A 225 -9.12 -29.77 -14.91
N SER A 226 -8.35 -30.56 -14.16
CA SER A 226 -8.19 -32.01 -14.36
C SER A 226 -7.72 -32.42 -15.79
N LEU A 227 -6.90 -31.59 -16.42
CA LEU A 227 -6.34 -31.79 -17.76
C LEU A 227 -4.98 -32.50 -17.72
N LYS A 228 -4.54 -33.03 -18.88
CA LYS A 228 -3.26 -33.72 -19.01
C LYS A 228 -2.10 -32.74 -19.11
N ILE A 229 -1.22 -32.77 -18.11
CA ILE A 229 -0.05 -31.88 -17.99
C ILE A 229 0.97 -32.14 -19.11
N ASP A 230 1.19 -33.41 -19.42
CA ASP A 230 2.15 -33.93 -20.40
C ASP A 230 1.74 -33.69 -21.86
N GLU A 231 0.45 -33.52 -22.16
CA GLU A 231 -0.01 -33.23 -23.52
C GLU A 231 0.00 -31.73 -23.82
N GLN A 232 0.80 -31.31 -24.80
CA GLN A 232 0.98 -29.90 -25.20
C GLN A 232 0.70 -29.65 -26.69
N ARG A 233 0.40 -30.69 -27.47
CA ARG A 233 0.27 -30.61 -28.94
C ARG A 233 -1.19 -30.50 -29.39
N LEU A 234 -2.12 -30.89 -28.53
CA LEU A 234 -3.56 -30.88 -28.82
C LEU A 234 -4.28 -29.87 -27.92
N PRO A 235 -5.32 -29.20 -28.42
CA PRO A 235 -6.23 -28.39 -27.59
C PRO A 235 -6.85 -29.23 -26.47
N GLN A 236 -7.07 -28.61 -25.32
CA GLN A 236 -7.71 -29.24 -24.16
C GLN A 236 -8.69 -28.25 -23.51
N ASP A 237 -9.86 -28.74 -23.17
CA ASP A 237 -10.95 -27.97 -22.56
C ASP A 237 -11.33 -28.61 -21.22
N GLY A 238 -11.51 -27.78 -20.20
CA GLY A 238 -11.86 -28.24 -18.86
C GLY A 238 -12.60 -27.16 -18.07
N GLN A 239 -13.12 -27.56 -16.92
CA GLN A 239 -13.81 -26.68 -16.00
C GLN A 239 -13.31 -26.97 -14.58
N PHE A 240 -13.27 -25.94 -13.76
CA PHE A 240 -12.93 -26.06 -12.35
C PHE A 240 -13.76 -25.07 -11.54
N SER A 241 -13.78 -25.27 -10.22
CA SER A 241 -14.38 -24.35 -9.26
C SER A 241 -13.31 -23.93 -8.27
N VAL A 242 -13.29 -22.65 -7.92
CA VAL A 242 -12.38 -22.07 -6.93
C VAL A 242 -13.18 -21.37 -5.85
N PHE A 243 -12.63 -21.39 -4.65
CA PHE A 243 -13.06 -20.52 -3.55
C PHE A 243 -12.00 -19.44 -3.45
N LEU A 244 -12.39 -18.22 -3.78
CA LEU A 244 -11.57 -17.02 -3.77
C LEU A 244 -11.96 -16.17 -2.56
#